data_AF-A0A926SW00-F1
#
_entry.id   AF-A0A926SW00-F1
#
_cell.length_a   1.000
_cell.length_b   1.000
_cell.length_c   1.000
_cell.angle_alpha   90.00
_cell.angle_beta   90.00
_cell.angle_gamma   90.00
#
_symmetry.space_group_name_H-M   'P 1'
#
loop_
_entity.id
_entity.type
_entity.pdbx_description
1 polymer ?
#
loop_
_entity_poly.entity_id
_entity_poly.type
_entity_poly.pdbx_seq_one_letter_code
_entity_poly.pdbx_strand_id
1 'polypeptide(L)'
;MKVGLQPALNDANVDATQASSQRQLSISLSALAGDTERNVPLNLCLILDRSGSMRGRPMEIVKQAAQSLIERLNPGDRISVVAFDHRAKVIVPNQVVNDTAKLKNQIASLSADGGTAIDEGMKLAIEELAKGKKDTVSQAFLLTDGENEHGDNKKCLKLAQLATEYKLTLNTLGFGEHWNQDILEKIADGAGGTLAYIEHPEQALNEFGRLFNRAQSVALTNAYLLLDLMPKVRLAELKPIAQVAPDTIELPVQQEGSKLVVRLGDLMKDVERVILATLYLGQLPEGRQAIANVQVRYDHPAIGKEGLLTELLPIEANFVRSYQPAPNQDVQQSILALAKYRQTQMAEAKLQQGDRAGAATMLQTAAKTALQMGDKGAATVLQTSATRLQSGQELSEADKKKTRIVSKTILQE
;
A
#
# COMPACT_ATOMS: atom_id res chain seq x y z
N MET A 1 -15.27 11.76 -12.53
CA MET A 1 -13.84 11.89 -12.21
C MET A 1 -13.01 11.33 -13.35
N LYS A 2 -11.77 11.81 -13.52
CA LYS A 2 -10.78 11.27 -14.47
C LYS A 2 -9.45 11.09 -13.76
N VAL A 3 -8.57 10.25 -14.29
CA VAL A 3 -7.20 10.15 -13.78
C VAL A 3 -6.35 11.23 -14.42
N GLY A 4 -5.77 12.11 -13.58
CA GLY A 4 -4.68 12.99 -13.97
C GLY A 4 -3.36 12.21 -14.00
N LEU A 5 -2.53 12.46 -15.01
CA LEU A 5 -1.24 11.83 -15.19
C LEU A 5 -0.17 12.88 -15.46
N GLN A 6 0.90 12.87 -14.67
CA GLN A 6 2.01 13.81 -14.80
C GLN A 6 3.33 13.03 -14.73
N PRO A 7 3.90 12.66 -15.89
CA PRO A 7 5.20 12.01 -15.95
C PRO A 7 6.35 13.03 -15.92
N ALA A 8 7.44 12.70 -15.25
CA ALA A 8 8.64 13.51 -15.19
C ALA A 8 9.91 12.65 -15.08
N LEU A 9 10.96 13.00 -15.83
CA LEU A 9 12.28 12.39 -15.67
C LEU A 9 13.06 13.10 -14.56
N ASN A 10 13.91 12.35 -13.86
CA ASN A 10 14.86 12.92 -12.90
C ASN A 10 15.85 13.88 -13.55
N ASP A 11 16.15 13.67 -14.83
CA ASP A 11 16.85 14.61 -15.70
C ASP A 11 16.35 14.39 -17.12
N ALA A 12 15.81 15.45 -17.74
CA ALA A 12 15.28 15.37 -19.10
C ALA A 12 16.39 15.30 -20.16
N ASN A 13 17.61 15.76 -19.85
CA ASN A 13 18.75 15.67 -20.75
C ASN A 13 19.43 14.32 -20.61
N VAL A 14 19.93 13.76 -21.72
CA VAL A 14 20.68 12.50 -21.77
C VAL A 14 21.94 12.69 -22.60
N ASP A 15 23.06 12.13 -22.15
CA ASP A 15 24.31 12.19 -22.88
C ASP A 15 24.25 11.27 -24.12
N ALA A 16 24.21 11.85 -25.31
CA ALA A 16 24.12 11.15 -26.58
C ALA A 16 25.40 10.35 -26.93
N THR A 17 26.51 10.63 -26.24
CA THR A 17 27.79 9.95 -26.45
C THR A 17 27.91 8.65 -25.66
N GLN A 18 27.06 8.46 -24.64
CA GLN A 18 27.04 7.25 -23.84
C GLN A 18 26.29 6.12 -24.55
N ALA A 19 26.82 4.90 -24.45
CA ALA A 19 26.16 3.70 -24.98
C ALA A 19 24.84 3.39 -24.24
N SER A 20 24.78 3.74 -22.96
CA SER A 20 23.59 3.57 -22.12
C SER A 20 23.59 4.61 -20.99
N SER A 21 22.44 5.19 -20.70
CA SER A 21 22.23 6.11 -19.58
C SER A 21 21.02 5.67 -18.75
N GLN A 22 21.15 5.71 -17.42
CA GLN A 22 20.05 5.40 -16.51
C GLN A 22 19.21 6.66 -16.23
N ARG A 23 17.89 6.55 -16.25
CA ARG A 23 16.96 7.60 -15.80
C ARG A 23 15.89 7.03 -14.88
N GLN A 24 15.38 7.87 -14.00
CA GLN A 24 14.22 7.59 -13.18
C GLN A 24 13.05 8.37 -13.74
N LEU A 25 11.99 7.65 -14.11
CA LEU A 25 10.73 8.21 -14.56
C LEU A 25 9.75 8.20 -13.39
N SER A 26 9.41 9.37 -12.87
CA SER A 26 8.30 9.56 -11.96
C SER A 26 7.01 9.69 -12.74
N ILE A 27 5.93 9.08 -12.26
CA ILE A 27 4.58 9.16 -12.82
C ILE A 27 3.66 9.47 -11.66
N SER A 28 3.23 10.73 -11.57
CA SER A 28 2.24 11.18 -10.61
C SER A 28 0.83 10.92 -11.14
N LEU A 29 -0.01 10.36 -10.29
CA LEU A 29 -1.40 10.01 -10.57
C LEU A 29 -2.33 10.59 -9.51
N SER A 30 -3.46 11.15 -9.92
CA SER A 30 -4.52 11.58 -9.00
C SER A 30 -5.90 11.40 -9.62
N ALA A 31 -6.90 11.08 -8.81
CA ALA A 31 -8.29 11.10 -9.26
C ALA A 31 -8.79 12.55 -9.21
N LEU A 32 -8.93 13.18 -10.38
CA LEU A 32 -9.41 14.55 -10.53
C LEU A 32 -10.94 14.58 -10.39
N ALA A 33 -11.41 15.43 -9.48
CA ALA A 33 -12.83 15.77 -9.29
C ALA A 33 -13.48 16.24 -10.61
N GLY A 34 -14.78 15.99 -10.76
CA GLY A 34 -15.57 16.52 -11.88
C GLY A 34 -16.94 17.00 -11.38
N ASP A 35 -17.62 17.85 -12.16
CA ASP A 35 -18.76 18.68 -11.74
C ASP A 35 -20.01 17.95 -11.19
N THR A 36 -20.12 16.63 -11.36
CA THR A 36 -21.27 15.84 -10.84
C THR A 36 -20.76 14.69 -9.97
N GLU A 37 -20.55 14.94 -8.69
CA GLU A 37 -20.06 13.96 -7.74
C GLU A 37 -21.22 13.19 -7.08
N ARG A 38 -21.24 11.86 -7.27
CA ARG A 38 -21.92 10.94 -6.36
C ARG A 38 -20.84 10.15 -5.64
N ASN A 39 -20.86 10.17 -4.30
CA ASN A 39 -20.04 9.25 -3.52
C ASN A 39 -20.45 7.83 -3.87
N VAL A 40 -19.46 6.98 -4.18
CA VAL A 40 -19.70 5.55 -4.39
C VAL A 40 -19.96 4.93 -3.02
N PRO A 41 -21.07 4.19 -2.82
CA PRO A 41 -21.31 3.54 -1.54
C PRO A 41 -20.17 2.57 -1.20
N LEU A 42 -19.77 2.58 0.06
CA LEU A 42 -18.76 1.68 0.59
C LEU A 42 -19.40 0.34 0.93
N ASN A 43 -18.76 -0.75 0.56
CA ASN A 43 -19.06 -2.10 1.01
C ASN A 43 -17.92 -2.57 1.91
N LEU A 44 -18.07 -2.35 3.21
CA LEU A 44 -17.03 -2.59 4.21
C LEU A 44 -17.22 -3.96 4.87
N CYS A 45 -16.13 -4.71 5.02
CA CYS A 45 -16.11 -5.91 5.86
C CYS A 45 -15.05 -5.76 6.96
N LEU A 46 -15.46 -5.90 8.22
CA LEU A 46 -14.55 -5.99 9.35
C LEU A 46 -14.24 -7.47 9.62
N ILE A 47 -12.97 -7.84 9.60
CA ILE A 47 -12.48 -9.20 9.89
C ILE A 47 -11.75 -9.11 11.23
N LEU A 48 -12.44 -9.51 12.29
CA LEU A 48 -12.01 -9.27 13.67
C LEU A 48 -11.48 -10.56 14.29
N ASP A 49 -10.21 -10.55 14.67
CA ASP A 49 -9.64 -11.59 15.52
C ASP A 49 -10.33 -11.59 16.88
N ARG A 50 -10.82 -12.75 17.29
CA ARG A 50 -11.38 -12.98 18.62
C ARG A 50 -10.67 -14.11 19.34
N SER A 51 -9.40 -14.37 19.05
CA SER A 51 -8.56 -15.32 19.76
C SER A 51 -8.38 -14.94 21.25
N GLY A 52 -7.89 -15.88 22.05
CA GLY A 52 -7.74 -15.71 23.49
C GLY A 52 -6.81 -14.56 23.90
N SER A 53 -5.83 -14.18 23.07
CA SER A 53 -4.92 -13.04 23.30
C SER A 53 -5.66 -11.69 23.31
N MET A 54 -6.76 -11.59 22.56
CA MET A 54 -7.58 -10.39 22.50
C MET A 54 -8.39 -10.13 23.78
N ARG A 55 -8.37 -11.03 24.78
CA ARG A 55 -9.15 -10.89 26.03
C ARG A 55 -8.84 -9.59 26.77
N GLY A 56 -9.88 -9.00 27.35
CA GLY A 56 -9.78 -7.78 28.15
C GLY A 56 -9.70 -6.53 27.28
N ARG A 57 -8.70 -5.67 27.54
CA ARG A 57 -8.61 -4.33 26.95
C ARG A 57 -8.54 -4.31 25.41
N PRO A 58 -7.80 -5.20 24.71
CA PRO A 58 -7.75 -5.20 23.25
C PRO A 58 -9.13 -5.38 22.62
N MET A 59 -9.87 -6.43 22.98
CA MET A 59 -11.22 -6.66 22.46
C MET A 59 -12.19 -5.50 22.72
N GLU A 60 -12.14 -4.89 23.91
CA GLU A 60 -13.00 -3.75 24.22
C GLU A 60 -12.71 -2.54 23.32
N ILE A 61 -11.43 -2.26 23.05
CA ILE A 61 -11.04 -1.19 22.12
C ILE A 61 -11.46 -1.50 20.69
N VAL A 62 -11.34 -2.76 20.25
CA VAL A 62 -11.74 -3.17 18.90
C VAL A 62 -13.24 -3.04 18.70
N LYS A 63 -14.03 -3.44 19.69
CA LYS A 63 -15.48 -3.22 19.68
C LYS A 63 -15.78 -1.73 19.58
N GLN A 64 -15.13 -0.88 20.38
CA GLN A 64 -15.33 0.57 20.33
C GLN A 64 -14.97 1.13 18.96
N ALA A 65 -13.84 0.73 18.37
CA ALA A 65 -13.44 1.17 17.04
C ALA A 65 -14.41 0.71 15.94
N ALA A 66 -14.83 -0.56 15.96
CA ALA A 66 -15.79 -1.09 15.01
C ALA A 66 -17.17 -0.41 15.13
N GLN A 67 -17.64 -0.16 16.35
CA GLN A 67 -18.88 0.57 16.59
C GLN A 67 -18.79 2.03 16.12
N SER A 68 -17.65 2.70 16.39
CA SER A 68 -17.41 4.06 15.91
C SER A 68 -17.39 4.14 14.38
N LEU A 69 -16.83 3.14 13.70
CA LEU A 69 -16.91 3.08 12.23
C LEU A 69 -18.34 2.95 11.72
N ILE A 70 -19.17 2.13 12.36
CA ILE A 70 -20.56 1.93 11.94
C ILE A 70 -21.37 3.23 12.02
N GLU A 71 -21.10 4.06 13.03
CA GLU A 71 -21.73 5.38 13.16
C GLU A 71 -21.32 6.37 12.08
N ARG A 72 -20.19 6.14 11.42
CA ARG A 72 -19.64 7.01 10.37
C ARG A 72 -20.00 6.57 8.95
N LEU A 73 -20.61 5.40 8.79
CA LEU A 73 -21.07 4.90 7.49
C LEU A 73 -22.22 5.77 6.97
N ASN A 74 -22.19 6.06 5.67
CA ASN A 74 -23.21 6.86 5.01
C ASN A 74 -24.46 6.02 4.70
N PRO A 75 -25.63 6.66 4.53
CA PRO A 75 -26.80 5.98 3.98
C PRO A 75 -26.48 5.32 2.63
N GLY A 76 -26.80 4.03 2.50
CA GLY A 76 -26.50 3.24 1.30
C GLY A 76 -25.19 2.44 1.38
N ASP A 77 -24.30 2.76 2.31
CA ASP A 77 -23.13 1.92 2.60
C ASP A 77 -23.58 0.56 3.14
N ARG A 78 -22.75 -0.45 2.90
CA ARG A 78 -22.94 -1.83 3.31
C ARG A 78 -21.88 -2.23 4.31
N ILE A 79 -22.27 -3.07 5.25
CA ILE A 79 -21.38 -3.61 6.28
C ILE A 79 -21.57 -5.12 6.42
N SER A 80 -20.45 -5.82 6.59
CA SER A 80 -20.39 -7.16 7.15
C SER A 80 -19.33 -7.23 8.25
N VAL A 81 -19.53 -8.14 9.21
CA VAL A 81 -18.58 -8.40 10.28
C VAL A 81 -18.36 -9.90 10.37
N VAL A 82 -17.11 -10.30 10.15
CA VAL A 82 -16.62 -11.66 10.33
C VAL A 82 -15.75 -11.66 11.57
N ALA A 83 -15.98 -12.61 12.47
CA ALA A 83 -15.08 -12.86 13.59
C ALA A 83 -14.45 -14.23 13.44
N PHE A 84 -13.16 -14.35 13.74
CA PHE A 84 -12.43 -15.60 13.58
C PHE A 84 -11.63 -15.95 14.84
N ASP A 85 -11.57 -17.25 15.10
CA ASP A 85 -10.63 -17.89 16.02
C ASP A 85 -9.97 -19.08 15.29
N HIS A 86 -10.17 -20.33 15.76
CA HIS A 86 -9.94 -21.54 14.97
C HIS A 86 -10.89 -21.67 13.75
N ARG A 87 -12.05 -20.98 13.79
CA ARG A 87 -13.03 -20.96 12.70
C ARG A 87 -13.58 -19.54 12.51
N ALA A 88 -13.93 -19.20 11.28
CA ALA A 88 -14.61 -17.95 10.98
C ALA A 88 -16.13 -18.07 11.14
N LYS A 89 -16.77 -17.00 11.61
CA LYS A 89 -18.22 -16.86 11.71
C LYS A 89 -18.67 -15.48 11.24
N VAL A 90 -19.78 -15.43 10.52
CA VAL A 90 -20.45 -14.18 10.19
C VAL A 90 -21.24 -13.71 11.41
N ILE A 91 -20.87 -12.56 11.96
CA ILE A 91 -21.54 -11.91 13.09
C ILE A 91 -22.62 -10.96 12.58
N VAL A 92 -22.28 -10.24 11.51
CA VAL A 92 -23.18 -9.36 10.76
C VAL A 92 -23.10 -9.77 9.29
N PRO A 93 -24.17 -10.36 8.73
CA PRO A 93 -24.25 -10.62 7.30
C PRO A 93 -24.20 -9.32 6.49
N ASN A 94 -23.66 -9.38 5.28
CA ASN A 94 -23.56 -8.22 4.40
C ASN A 94 -24.94 -7.58 4.15
N GLN A 95 -25.13 -6.36 4.65
CA GLN A 95 -26.38 -5.63 4.56
C GLN A 95 -26.14 -4.13 4.46
N VAL A 96 -27.12 -3.40 3.91
CA VAL A 96 -27.13 -1.93 3.94
C VAL A 96 -27.28 -1.47 5.38
N VAL A 97 -26.54 -0.43 5.76
CA VAL A 97 -26.60 0.16 7.10
C VAL A 97 -27.92 0.91 7.28
N ASN A 98 -28.89 0.25 7.93
CA ASN A 98 -30.20 0.83 8.23
C ASN A 98 -30.49 0.95 9.74
N ASP A 99 -29.89 0.08 10.56
CA ASP A 99 -30.09 0.04 12.02
C ASP A 99 -28.73 -0.11 12.72
N THR A 100 -28.08 1.03 12.97
CA THR A 100 -26.76 1.07 13.62
C THR A 100 -26.80 0.51 15.05
N ALA A 101 -27.91 0.68 15.77
CA ALA A 101 -28.05 0.17 17.14
C ALA A 101 -28.00 -1.36 17.19
N LYS A 102 -28.74 -2.04 16.29
CA LYS A 102 -28.70 -3.50 16.18
C LYS A 102 -27.31 -4.01 15.84
N LEU A 103 -26.63 -3.36 14.88
CA LEU A 103 -25.27 -3.72 14.47
C LEU A 103 -24.27 -3.59 15.63
N LYS A 104 -24.34 -2.47 16.37
CA LYS A 104 -23.49 -2.24 17.55
C LYS A 104 -23.72 -3.31 18.63
N ASN A 105 -24.97 -3.71 18.86
CA ASN A 105 -25.30 -4.77 19.82
C ASN A 105 -24.70 -6.13 19.40
N GLN A 106 -24.73 -6.47 18.11
CA GLN A 106 -24.10 -7.70 17.61
C GLN A 106 -22.58 -7.69 17.84
N ILE A 107 -21.90 -6.56 17.61
CA ILE A 107 -20.46 -6.40 17.89
C ILE A 107 -20.16 -6.42 19.38
N ALA A 108 -21.01 -5.82 20.21
CA ALA A 108 -20.83 -5.82 21.66
C ALA A 108 -20.80 -7.25 22.24
N SER A 109 -21.53 -8.18 21.60
CA SER A 109 -21.60 -9.58 22.01
C SER A 109 -20.34 -10.41 21.72
N LEU A 110 -19.37 -9.85 20.98
CA LEU A 110 -18.09 -10.52 20.70
C LEU A 110 -17.35 -10.85 22.00
N SER A 111 -16.81 -12.06 22.07
CA SER A 111 -15.97 -12.51 23.17
C SER A 111 -14.73 -13.21 22.62
N ALA A 112 -13.62 -13.01 23.33
CA ALA A 112 -12.32 -13.52 22.95
C ALA A 112 -12.13 -14.97 23.46
N ASP A 113 -11.92 -15.91 22.54
CA ASP A 113 -11.73 -17.33 22.78
C ASP A 113 -11.03 -18.04 21.61
N GLY A 114 -10.36 -19.16 21.90
CA GLY A 114 -9.69 -19.98 20.88
C GLY A 114 -8.36 -19.42 20.36
N GLY A 115 -7.85 -20.03 19.29
CA GLY A 115 -6.62 -19.64 18.58
C GLY A 115 -6.89 -18.77 17.36
N THR A 116 -5.95 -18.71 16.42
CA THR A 116 -5.96 -17.73 15.31
C THR A 116 -5.82 -18.41 13.94
N ALA A 117 -6.87 -18.35 13.11
CA ALA A 117 -6.90 -18.83 11.72
C ALA A 117 -7.37 -17.70 10.77
N ILE A 118 -6.39 -16.90 10.32
CA ILE A 118 -6.58 -15.72 9.48
C ILE A 118 -7.17 -16.08 8.11
N ASP A 119 -6.75 -17.20 7.50
CA ASP A 119 -7.21 -17.62 6.17
C ASP A 119 -8.72 -17.92 6.15
N GLU A 120 -9.26 -18.54 7.22
CA GLU A 120 -10.70 -18.77 7.35
C GLU A 120 -11.47 -17.45 7.44
N GLY A 121 -10.95 -16.49 8.21
CA GLY A 121 -11.54 -15.14 8.32
C GLY A 121 -11.55 -14.41 6.98
N MET A 122 -10.42 -14.43 6.27
CA MET A 122 -10.28 -13.82 4.94
C MET A 122 -11.23 -14.45 3.91
N LYS A 123 -11.32 -15.78 3.88
CA LYS A 123 -12.20 -16.49 2.95
C LYS A 123 -13.66 -16.06 3.13
N LEU A 124 -14.16 -16.10 4.36
CA LEU A 124 -15.55 -15.76 4.66
C LEU A 124 -15.84 -14.26 4.40
N ALA A 125 -14.86 -13.39 4.63
CA ALA A 125 -14.98 -11.97 4.32
C ALA A 125 -15.09 -11.70 2.81
N ILE A 126 -14.30 -12.40 1.98
CA ILE A 126 -14.40 -12.31 0.51
C ILE A 126 -15.80 -12.78 0.05
N GLU A 127 -16.31 -13.88 0.62
CA GLU A 127 -17.67 -14.37 0.34
C GLU A 127 -18.76 -13.36 0.73
N GLU A 128 -18.64 -12.69 1.88
CA GLU A 128 -19.59 -11.64 2.30
C GLU A 128 -19.51 -10.39 1.43
N LEU A 129 -18.29 -9.91 1.11
CA LEU A 129 -18.11 -8.74 0.25
C LEU A 129 -18.65 -8.97 -1.16
N ALA A 130 -18.51 -10.18 -1.70
CA ALA A 130 -19.02 -10.53 -3.02
C ALA A 130 -20.55 -10.33 -3.15
N LYS A 131 -21.31 -10.47 -2.05
CA LYS A 131 -22.78 -10.28 -2.02
C LYS A 131 -23.22 -8.81 -2.25
N GLY A 132 -22.32 -7.86 -1.96
CA GLY A 132 -22.60 -6.42 -1.97
C GLY A 132 -21.78 -5.59 -2.96
N LYS A 133 -21.02 -6.25 -3.85
CA LYS A 133 -19.98 -5.62 -4.68
C LYS A 133 -20.50 -4.69 -5.78
N LYS A 134 -21.71 -4.91 -6.28
CA LYS A 134 -22.20 -4.19 -7.46
C LYS A 134 -22.35 -2.69 -7.16
N ASP A 135 -21.73 -1.86 -8.00
CA ASP A 135 -21.75 -0.39 -7.91
C ASP A 135 -21.22 0.17 -6.57
N THR A 136 -20.41 -0.61 -5.84
CA THR A 136 -19.78 -0.22 -4.57
C THR A 136 -18.26 -0.32 -4.63
N VAL A 137 -17.57 0.40 -3.74
CA VAL A 137 -16.16 0.14 -3.44
C VAL A 137 -16.11 -0.88 -2.31
N SER A 138 -15.45 -2.02 -2.51
CA SER A 138 -15.39 -3.07 -1.49
C SER A 138 -14.05 -3.08 -0.76
N GLN A 139 -14.10 -2.89 0.56
CA GLN A 139 -12.92 -2.80 1.43
C GLN A 139 -13.04 -3.80 2.59
N ALA A 140 -11.95 -4.47 2.94
CA ALA A 140 -11.86 -5.32 4.11
C ALA A 140 -10.80 -4.79 5.08
N PHE A 141 -11.11 -4.74 6.38
CA PHE A 141 -10.16 -4.43 7.45
C PHE A 141 -9.94 -5.69 8.28
N LEU A 142 -8.78 -6.32 8.13
CA LEU A 142 -8.34 -7.47 8.91
C LEU A 142 -7.57 -6.99 10.13
N LEU A 143 -8.08 -7.28 11.32
CA LEU A 143 -7.41 -6.98 12.58
C LEU A 143 -7.00 -8.29 13.27
N THR A 144 -5.75 -8.35 13.74
CA THR A 144 -5.24 -9.44 14.59
C THR A 144 -4.13 -8.94 15.54
N ASP A 145 -4.00 -9.57 16.70
CA ASP A 145 -2.88 -9.38 17.62
C ASP A 145 -1.88 -10.54 17.63
N GLY A 146 -2.15 -11.60 16.86
CA GLY A 146 -1.40 -12.85 16.90
C GLY A 146 -0.95 -13.35 15.53
N GLU A 147 -0.16 -14.43 15.55
CA GLU A 147 0.23 -15.15 14.34
C GLU A 147 -0.88 -16.08 13.85
N ASN A 148 -0.81 -16.47 12.59
CA ASN A 148 -1.76 -17.40 11.97
C ASN A 148 -1.51 -18.87 12.37
N GLU A 149 -1.44 -19.15 13.67
CA GLU A 149 -0.99 -20.43 14.24
C GLU A 149 -1.83 -21.64 13.83
N HIS A 150 -3.13 -21.42 13.60
CA HIS A 150 -4.09 -22.48 13.27
C HIS A 150 -4.58 -22.40 11.81
N GLY A 151 -3.97 -21.53 11.00
CA GLY A 151 -4.30 -21.33 9.61
C GLY A 151 -3.16 -21.70 8.66
N ASP A 152 -3.30 -21.31 7.39
CA ASP A 152 -2.27 -21.50 6.37
C ASP A 152 -1.88 -20.16 5.71
N ASN A 153 -0.67 -19.70 6.03
CA ASN A 153 -0.10 -18.48 5.46
C ASN A 153 -0.06 -18.49 3.92
N LYS A 154 0.17 -19.66 3.27
CA LYS A 154 0.14 -19.74 1.81
C LYS A 154 -1.27 -19.54 1.27
N LYS A 155 -2.30 -20.00 1.99
CA LYS A 155 -3.70 -19.71 1.63
C LYS A 155 -4.04 -18.24 1.82
N CYS A 156 -3.56 -17.60 2.88
CA CYS A 156 -3.74 -16.14 3.06
C CYS A 156 -3.23 -15.36 1.84
N LEU A 157 -2.03 -15.69 1.34
CA LEU A 157 -1.47 -15.02 0.17
C LEU A 157 -2.28 -15.27 -1.12
N LYS A 158 -2.81 -16.49 -1.30
CA LYS A 158 -3.71 -16.80 -2.43
C LYS A 158 -5.04 -16.06 -2.31
N LEU A 159 -5.60 -15.97 -1.12
CA LEU A 159 -6.84 -15.23 -0.85
C LEU A 159 -6.65 -13.72 -1.05
N ALA A 160 -5.47 -13.18 -0.72
CA ALA A 160 -5.14 -11.78 -1.02
C ALA A 160 -5.12 -11.52 -2.54
N GLN A 161 -4.51 -12.41 -3.32
CA GLN A 161 -4.56 -12.33 -4.80
C GLN A 161 -6.00 -12.44 -5.31
N LEU A 162 -6.77 -13.41 -4.80
CA LEU A 162 -8.18 -13.58 -5.14
C LEU A 162 -9.00 -12.32 -4.84
N ALA A 163 -8.77 -11.66 -3.70
CA ALA A 163 -9.44 -10.41 -3.36
C ALA A 163 -9.26 -9.37 -4.48
N THR A 164 -8.05 -9.25 -5.08
CA THR A 164 -7.82 -8.34 -6.19
C THR A 164 -8.59 -8.72 -7.47
N GLU A 165 -8.70 -10.01 -7.80
CA GLU A 165 -9.51 -10.50 -8.93
C GLU A 165 -10.99 -10.15 -8.72
N TYR A 166 -11.45 -10.22 -7.47
CA TYR A 166 -12.77 -9.79 -7.06
C TYR A 166 -12.89 -8.28 -6.84
N LYS A 167 -11.88 -7.46 -7.21
CA LYS A 167 -11.87 -6.00 -7.03
C LYS A 167 -12.17 -5.58 -5.58
N LEU A 168 -11.65 -6.35 -4.63
CA LEU A 168 -11.73 -6.10 -3.19
C LEU A 168 -10.35 -5.67 -2.72
N THR A 169 -10.31 -4.64 -1.88
CA THR A 169 -9.06 -4.19 -1.26
C THR A 169 -9.04 -4.60 0.21
N LEU A 170 -7.95 -5.21 0.67
CA LEU A 170 -7.82 -5.71 2.04
C LEU A 170 -6.68 -5.00 2.76
N ASN A 171 -7.03 -4.27 3.81
CA ASN A 171 -6.10 -3.59 4.69
C ASN A 171 -5.91 -4.43 5.96
N THR A 172 -4.69 -4.54 6.44
CA THR A 172 -4.36 -5.29 7.65
C THR A 172 -4.02 -4.35 8.79
N LEU A 173 -4.40 -4.73 10.01
CA LEU A 173 -4.14 -4.01 11.24
C LEU A 173 -3.53 -4.99 12.22
N GLY A 174 -2.26 -4.75 12.56
CA GLY A 174 -1.54 -5.53 13.56
C GLY A 174 -1.57 -4.83 14.91
N PHE A 175 -2.06 -5.51 15.94
CA PHE A 175 -2.15 -4.99 17.30
C PHE A 175 -1.04 -5.57 18.18
N GLY A 176 -0.29 -4.71 18.88
CA GLY A 176 0.82 -5.15 19.74
C GLY A 176 1.96 -5.80 18.96
N GLU A 177 2.71 -6.71 19.58
CA GLU A 177 3.98 -7.19 18.99
C GLU A 177 3.90 -8.61 18.41
N HIS A 178 2.90 -9.40 18.79
CA HIS A 178 2.91 -10.86 18.60
C HIS A 178 2.41 -11.36 17.23
N TRP A 179 2.03 -10.47 16.32
CA TRP A 179 1.61 -10.83 14.96
C TRP A 179 2.79 -10.88 13.98
N ASN A 180 2.66 -11.72 12.96
CA ASN A 180 3.67 -11.88 11.94
C ASN A 180 3.62 -10.75 10.90
N GLN A 181 4.62 -9.86 10.93
CA GLN A 181 4.62 -8.70 10.04
C GLN A 181 4.74 -9.04 8.57
N ASP A 182 5.60 -10.00 8.22
CA ASP A 182 5.79 -10.42 6.83
C ASP A 182 4.48 -10.94 6.22
N ILE A 183 3.67 -11.65 7.00
CA ILE A 183 2.39 -12.18 6.53
C ILE A 183 1.36 -11.08 6.35
N LEU A 184 1.12 -10.23 7.36
CA LEU A 184 0.11 -9.17 7.25
C LEU A 184 0.45 -8.15 6.17
N GLU A 185 1.74 -7.84 6.01
CA GLU A 185 2.23 -6.93 4.98
C GLU A 185 2.04 -7.54 3.58
N LYS A 186 2.42 -8.81 3.37
CA LYS A 186 2.19 -9.49 2.08
C LYS A 186 0.71 -9.68 1.75
N ILE A 187 -0.15 -9.87 2.76
CA ILE A 187 -1.60 -9.90 2.57
C ILE A 187 -2.09 -8.53 2.09
N ALA A 188 -1.72 -7.45 2.77
CA ALA A 188 -2.13 -6.10 2.40
C ALA A 188 -1.61 -5.72 1.00
N ASP A 189 -0.30 -5.86 0.77
CA ASP A 189 0.34 -5.55 -0.52
C ASP A 189 -0.27 -6.40 -1.64
N GLY A 190 -0.49 -7.70 -1.40
CA GLY A 190 -1.08 -8.63 -2.36
C GLY A 190 -2.56 -8.37 -2.67
N ALA A 191 -3.28 -7.72 -1.76
CA ALA A 191 -4.68 -7.33 -1.90
C ALA A 191 -4.86 -5.84 -2.26
N GLY A 192 -3.79 -5.09 -2.51
CA GLY A 192 -3.83 -3.67 -2.84
C GLY A 192 -4.21 -2.73 -1.68
N GLY A 193 -4.14 -3.20 -0.44
CA GLY A 193 -4.37 -2.39 0.76
C GLY A 193 -3.07 -1.96 1.44
N THR A 194 -3.18 -1.53 2.70
CA THR A 194 -2.02 -1.14 3.53
C THR A 194 -2.04 -1.84 4.89
N LEU A 195 -0.87 -1.91 5.53
CA LEU A 195 -0.70 -2.38 6.90
C LEU A 195 -0.70 -1.18 7.85
N ALA A 196 -1.58 -1.21 8.85
CA ALA A 196 -1.54 -0.31 9.99
C ALA A 196 -0.99 -1.03 11.22
N TYR A 197 -0.12 -0.37 11.98
CA TYR A 197 0.40 -0.88 13.24
C TYR A 197 -0.21 -0.11 14.40
N ILE A 198 -0.85 -0.85 15.30
CA ILE A 198 -1.41 -0.33 16.55
C ILE A 198 -0.50 -0.82 17.67
N GLU A 199 0.46 0.02 18.07
CA GLU A 199 1.39 -0.32 19.17
C GLU A 199 0.65 -0.34 20.50
N HIS A 200 -0.23 0.65 20.70
CA HIS A 200 -1.03 0.78 21.91
C HIS A 200 -2.53 0.81 21.57
N PRO A 201 -3.38 0.18 22.39
CA PRO A 201 -4.82 0.14 22.14
C PRO A 201 -5.46 1.49 21.85
N GLU A 202 -4.99 2.56 22.50
CA GLU A 202 -5.50 3.92 22.31
C GLU A 202 -5.35 4.43 20.87
N GLN A 203 -4.39 3.90 20.11
CA GLN A 203 -4.16 4.26 18.71
C GLN A 203 -5.14 3.59 17.74
N ALA A 204 -5.85 2.54 18.17
CA ALA A 204 -6.74 1.77 17.28
C ALA A 204 -7.83 2.65 16.67
N LEU A 205 -8.47 3.51 17.46
CA LEU A 205 -9.52 4.42 16.96
C LEU A 205 -9.00 5.33 15.83
N ASN A 206 -7.79 5.85 16.00
CA ASN A 206 -7.16 6.73 15.01
C ASN A 206 -6.79 5.95 13.73
N GLU A 207 -6.20 4.78 13.85
CA GLU A 207 -5.81 3.96 12.70
C GLU A 207 -7.02 3.43 11.91
N PHE A 208 -8.06 2.95 12.61
CA PHE A 208 -9.33 2.60 11.98
C PHE A 208 -9.95 3.81 11.28
N GLY A 209 -9.94 4.97 11.94
CA GLY A 209 -10.46 6.20 11.39
C GLY A 209 -9.72 6.66 10.13
N ARG A 210 -8.40 6.54 10.11
CA ARG A 210 -7.53 6.82 8.97
C ARG A 210 -7.83 5.89 7.80
N LEU A 211 -7.90 4.58 8.03
CA LEU A 211 -8.23 3.61 6.98
C LEU A 211 -9.65 3.81 6.44
N PHE A 212 -10.60 4.13 7.31
CA PHE A 212 -11.97 4.44 6.91
C PHE A 212 -12.05 5.70 6.03
N ASN A 213 -11.34 6.77 6.38
CA ASN A 213 -11.27 7.97 5.56
C ASN A 213 -10.68 7.68 4.18
N ARG A 214 -9.64 6.85 4.12
CA ARG A 214 -9.05 6.39 2.86
C ARG A 214 -10.04 5.56 2.04
N ALA A 215 -10.78 4.66 2.68
CA ALA A 215 -11.80 3.85 2.03
C ALA A 215 -12.92 4.72 1.44
N GLN A 216 -13.38 5.75 2.16
CA GLN A 216 -14.39 6.69 1.66
C GLN A 216 -13.87 7.64 0.58
N SER A 217 -12.57 7.91 0.54
CA SER A 217 -11.99 8.75 -0.52
C SER A 217 -11.74 7.98 -1.82
N VAL A 218 -11.92 6.66 -1.87
CA VAL A 218 -11.78 5.88 -3.10
C VAL A 218 -12.79 6.35 -4.14
N ALA A 219 -12.26 6.85 -5.25
CA ALA A 219 -13.02 7.44 -6.35
C ALA A 219 -13.07 6.50 -7.57
N LEU A 220 -11.94 5.88 -7.87
CA LEU A 220 -11.73 5.00 -9.01
C LEU A 220 -11.10 3.72 -8.49
N THR A 221 -11.42 2.59 -9.12
CA THR A 221 -10.95 1.28 -8.65
C THR A 221 -10.18 0.56 -9.73
N ASN A 222 -9.47 -0.49 -9.33
CA ASN A 222 -8.87 -1.45 -10.26
C ASN A 222 -7.94 -0.80 -11.32
N ALA A 223 -7.14 0.18 -10.91
CA ALA A 223 -6.24 0.91 -11.79
C ALA A 223 -4.99 0.07 -12.13
N TYR A 224 -4.54 0.21 -13.38
CA TYR A 224 -3.31 -0.36 -13.92
C TYR A 224 -2.55 0.72 -14.68
N LEU A 225 -1.25 0.84 -14.39
CA LEU A 225 -0.32 1.58 -15.20
C LEU A 225 0.10 0.73 -16.40
N LEU A 226 -0.03 1.30 -17.60
CA LEU A 226 0.40 0.70 -18.85
C LEU A 226 1.59 1.52 -19.37
N LEU A 227 2.72 0.85 -19.52
CA LEU A 227 3.96 1.46 -20.01
C LEU A 227 4.40 0.74 -21.30
N ASP A 228 4.55 1.51 -22.37
CA ASP A 228 5.02 1.02 -23.67
C ASP A 228 6.39 1.64 -23.95
N LEU A 229 7.44 0.83 -23.99
CA LEU A 229 8.82 1.33 -24.13
C LEU A 229 9.22 1.43 -25.60
N MET A 230 9.86 2.54 -25.96
CA MET A 230 10.39 2.70 -27.32
C MET A 230 11.62 1.81 -27.54
N PRO A 231 11.97 1.49 -28.80
CA PRO A 231 13.18 0.74 -29.11
C PRO A 231 14.42 1.32 -28.44
N LYS A 232 15.31 0.45 -27.96
CA LYS A 232 16.52 0.80 -27.18
C LYS A 232 16.26 1.37 -25.77
N VAL A 233 15.01 1.38 -25.29
CA VAL A 233 14.68 1.68 -23.90
C VAL A 233 14.29 0.38 -23.20
N ARG A 234 14.80 0.16 -21.99
CA ARG A 234 14.48 -1.02 -21.17
C ARG A 234 14.32 -0.64 -19.71
N LEU A 235 13.52 -1.41 -18.97
CA LEU A 235 13.52 -1.32 -17.51
C LEU A 235 14.80 -1.91 -16.92
N ALA A 236 15.11 -1.51 -15.69
CA ALA A 236 16.05 -2.26 -14.86
C ALA A 236 15.57 -3.73 -14.67
N GLU A 237 16.50 -4.63 -14.40
CA GLU A 237 16.18 -6.06 -14.29
C GLU A 237 15.54 -6.41 -12.94
N LEU A 238 15.99 -5.76 -11.87
CA LEU A 238 15.54 -6.06 -10.51
C LEU A 238 14.76 -4.88 -9.94
N LYS A 239 13.54 -5.17 -9.48
CA LYS A 239 12.64 -4.20 -8.85
C LYS A 239 12.56 -2.88 -9.62
N PRO A 240 12.18 -2.92 -10.91
CA PRO A 240 12.28 -1.73 -11.76
C PRO A 240 11.24 -0.66 -11.49
N ILE A 241 10.13 -1.00 -10.84
CA ILE A 241 9.00 -0.10 -10.61
C ILE A 241 8.58 -0.19 -9.14
N ALA A 242 8.42 0.96 -8.51
CA ALA A 242 7.93 1.09 -7.14
C ALA A 242 6.91 2.22 -7.04
N GLN A 243 5.93 2.07 -6.16
CA GLN A 243 5.21 3.21 -5.62
C GLN A 243 6.09 3.85 -4.54
N VAL A 244 6.13 5.18 -4.49
CA VAL A 244 6.90 5.93 -3.49
C VAL A 244 6.03 6.90 -2.68
N ALA A 245 4.80 7.14 -3.12
CA ALA A 245 3.78 7.87 -2.37
C ALA A 245 2.38 7.30 -2.69
N PRO A 246 1.44 7.25 -1.71
CA PRO A 246 1.62 7.69 -0.32
C PRO A 246 2.48 6.74 0.54
N ASP A 247 2.50 5.45 0.18
CA ASP A 247 3.30 4.42 0.83
C ASP A 247 4.32 3.87 -0.16
N THR A 248 5.57 3.64 0.27
CA THR A 248 6.61 3.07 -0.59
C THR A 248 6.51 1.55 -0.62
N ILE A 249 6.26 0.99 -1.81
CA ILE A 249 6.19 -0.46 -2.05
C ILE A 249 6.76 -0.80 -3.43
N GLU A 250 7.38 -1.97 -3.55
CA GLU A 250 7.81 -2.48 -4.86
C GLU A 250 6.59 -3.04 -5.59
N LEU A 251 6.46 -2.71 -6.88
CA LEU A 251 5.32 -3.15 -7.68
C LEU A 251 5.75 -4.24 -8.67
N PRO A 252 5.06 -5.40 -8.69
CA PRO A 252 5.35 -6.43 -9.67
C PRO A 252 4.97 -5.93 -11.08
N VAL A 253 5.87 -6.16 -12.03
CA VAL A 253 5.64 -5.84 -13.44
C VAL A 253 5.21 -7.11 -14.16
N GLN A 254 4.07 -7.02 -14.84
CA GLN A 254 3.59 -8.05 -15.75
C GLN A 254 3.74 -7.58 -17.19
N GLN A 255 3.80 -8.51 -18.13
CA GLN A 255 3.89 -8.19 -19.55
C GLN A 255 2.61 -8.66 -20.26
N GLU A 256 1.91 -7.73 -20.91
CA GLU A 256 0.75 -8.00 -21.77
C GLU A 256 1.11 -7.58 -23.20
N GLY A 257 1.54 -8.54 -24.02
CA GLY A 257 2.03 -8.26 -25.38
C GLY A 257 3.31 -7.40 -25.35
N SER A 258 3.29 -6.24 -26.00
CA SER A 258 4.40 -5.27 -25.98
C SER A 258 4.38 -4.34 -24.77
N LYS A 259 3.28 -4.30 -24.02
CA LYS A 259 3.10 -3.37 -22.90
C LYS A 259 3.50 -4.00 -21.58
N LEU A 260 4.09 -3.19 -20.74
CA LEU A 260 4.35 -3.49 -19.34
C LEU A 260 3.15 -3.01 -18.53
N VAL A 261 2.63 -3.87 -17.68
CA VAL A 261 1.40 -3.65 -16.92
C VAL A 261 1.73 -3.76 -15.44
N VAL A 262 1.38 -2.72 -14.70
CA VAL A 262 1.60 -2.64 -13.26
C VAL A 262 0.26 -2.36 -12.59
N ARG A 263 -0.14 -3.25 -11.68
CA ARG A 263 -1.36 -3.04 -10.89
C ARG A 263 -1.13 -1.93 -9.87
N LEU A 264 -2.02 -0.94 -9.88
CA LEU A 264 -2.06 0.15 -8.91
C LEU A 264 -3.16 -0.05 -7.86
N GLY A 265 -4.25 -0.75 -8.20
CA GLY A 265 -5.38 -0.93 -7.28
C GLY A 265 -6.27 0.31 -7.24
N ASP A 266 -6.77 0.69 -6.07
CA ASP A 266 -7.73 1.79 -5.94
C ASP A 266 -7.04 3.16 -5.96
N LEU A 267 -7.71 4.16 -6.58
CA LEU A 267 -7.28 5.56 -6.60
C LEU A 267 -8.23 6.41 -5.77
N MET A 268 -7.64 7.14 -4.83
CA MET A 268 -8.35 8.03 -3.92
C MET A 268 -8.47 9.44 -4.52
N LYS A 269 -9.56 10.13 -4.20
CA LYS A 269 -9.79 11.54 -4.48
C LYS A 269 -8.75 12.37 -3.73
N ASP A 270 -8.15 13.32 -4.42
CA ASP A 270 -7.21 14.31 -3.85
C ASP A 270 -5.98 13.73 -3.12
N VAL A 271 -5.68 12.44 -3.31
CA VAL A 271 -4.46 11.81 -2.84
C VAL A 271 -3.59 11.50 -4.04
N GLU A 272 -2.45 12.17 -4.12
CA GLU A 272 -1.46 11.89 -5.14
C GLU A 272 -0.79 10.53 -4.87
N ARG A 273 -0.66 9.75 -5.94
CA ARG A 273 0.14 8.54 -5.98
C ARG A 273 1.30 8.76 -6.92
N VAL A 274 2.50 8.38 -6.49
CA VAL A 274 3.71 8.54 -7.30
C VAL A 274 4.35 7.19 -7.55
N ILE A 275 4.52 6.86 -8.82
CA ILE A 275 5.19 5.64 -9.30
C ILE A 275 6.55 6.01 -9.88
N LEU A 276 7.60 5.34 -9.44
CA LEU A 276 8.96 5.54 -9.95
C LEU A 276 9.39 4.31 -10.75
N ALA A 277 9.82 4.51 -11.99
CA ALA A 277 10.34 3.49 -12.88
C ALA A 277 11.81 3.77 -13.23
N THR A 278 12.69 2.77 -13.06
CA THR A 278 14.10 2.86 -13.47
C THR A 278 14.27 2.38 -14.91
N LEU A 279 14.69 3.29 -15.79
CA LEU A 279 14.90 3.05 -17.21
C LEU A 279 16.39 3.09 -17.56
N TYR A 280 16.81 2.25 -18.50
CA TYR A 280 18.06 2.38 -19.24
C TYR A 280 17.74 2.76 -20.67
N LEU A 281 18.29 3.89 -21.09
CA LEU A 281 18.19 4.40 -22.44
C LEU A 281 19.48 4.08 -23.18
N GLY A 282 19.38 3.32 -24.26
CA GLY A 282 20.48 3.12 -25.18
C GLY A 282 20.75 4.37 -26.02
N GLN A 283 21.72 4.26 -26.93
CA GLN A 283 22.10 5.37 -27.79
C GLN A 283 20.99 5.72 -28.82
N LEU A 284 20.50 6.96 -28.72
CA LEU A 284 19.51 7.55 -29.62
C LEU A 284 20.08 8.82 -30.29
N PRO A 285 19.51 9.27 -31.43
CA PRO A 285 19.94 10.49 -32.10
C PRO A 285 19.79 11.73 -31.21
N GLU A 286 20.62 12.73 -31.45
CA GLU A 286 20.52 14.02 -30.76
C GLU A 286 19.14 14.69 -30.96
N GLY A 287 18.74 15.48 -29.97
CA GLY A 287 17.44 16.14 -29.91
C GLY A 287 16.41 15.38 -29.07
N ARG A 288 15.16 15.83 -29.15
CA ARG A 288 14.04 15.20 -28.43
C ARG A 288 13.67 13.88 -29.08
N GLN A 289 13.72 12.82 -28.29
CA GLN A 289 13.37 11.47 -28.70
C GLN A 289 12.28 10.94 -27.77
N ALA A 290 11.27 10.30 -28.34
CA ALA A 290 10.31 9.54 -27.56
C ALA A 290 11.00 8.32 -26.94
N ILE A 291 10.75 8.06 -25.66
CA ILE A 291 11.38 6.98 -24.91
C ILE A 291 10.36 5.98 -24.34
N ALA A 292 9.13 6.42 -24.10
CA ALA A 292 8.04 5.57 -23.68
C ALA A 292 6.68 6.24 -23.96
N ASN A 293 5.60 5.49 -23.91
CA ASN A 293 4.25 6.01 -23.73
C ASN A 293 3.68 5.50 -22.41
N VAL A 294 2.94 6.35 -21.71
CA VAL A 294 2.26 6.01 -20.46
C VAL A 294 0.74 6.19 -20.60
N GLN A 295 -0.01 5.26 -20.03
CA GLN A 295 -1.47 5.30 -19.97
C GLN A 295 -1.94 4.60 -18.70
N VAL A 296 -3.14 4.93 -18.21
CA VAL A 296 -3.78 4.21 -17.11
C VAL A 296 -5.11 3.64 -17.53
N ARG A 297 -5.31 2.37 -17.20
CA ARG A 297 -6.60 1.66 -17.28
C ARG A 297 -7.23 1.64 -15.89
N TYR A 298 -8.51 1.99 -15.75
CA TYR A 298 -9.21 2.03 -14.46
C TYR A 298 -10.73 1.80 -14.59
N ASP A 299 -11.37 1.50 -13.47
CA ASP A 299 -12.82 1.37 -13.37
C ASP A 299 -13.42 2.60 -12.66
N HIS A 300 -14.62 3.02 -13.06
CA HIS A 300 -15.37 4.13 -12.48
C HIS A 300 -16.71 3.63 -11.91
N PRO A 301 -16.73 3.20 -10.63
CA PRO A 301 -17.91 2.59 -10.02
C PRO A 301 -19.15 3.49 -10.04
N ALA A 302 -19.00 4.81 -9.81
CA ALA A 302 -20.15 5.74 -9.75
C ALA A 302 -20.99 5.82 -11.05
N ILE A 303 -20.40 5.42 -12.19
CA ILE A 303 -21.08 5.40 -13.50
C ILE A 303 -21.13 3.99 -14.09
N GLY A 304 -20.74 2.96 -13.34
CA GLY A 304 -20.77 1.56 -13.77
C GLY A 304 -19.92 1.25 -15.01
N LYS A 305 -18.84 2.01 -15.26
CA LYS A 305 -17.94 1.77 -16.40
C LYS A 305 -16.64 1.12 -15.94
N GLU A 306 -16.19 0.15 -16.71
CA GLU A 306 -14.95 -0.59 -16.46
C GLU A 306 -13.96 -0.42 -17.62
N GLY A 307 -12.68 -0.56 -17.34
CA GLY A 307 -11.62 -0.54 -18.36
C GLY A 307 -11.47 0.79 -19.10
N LEU A 308 -11.83 1.91 -18.45
CA LEU A 308 -11.60 3.24 -19.00
C LEU A 308 -10.10 3.49 -19.14
N LEU A 309 -9.71 4.17 -20.21
CA LEU A 309 -8.32 4.54 -20.46
C LEU A 309 -8.16 6.05 -20.36
N THR A 310 -7.05 6.50 -19.79
CA THR A 310 -6.60 7.88 -19.94
C THR A 310 -6.14 8.15 -21.37
N GLU A 311 -5.91 9.43 -21.69
CA GLU A 311 -5.12 9.77 -22.87
C GLU A 311 -3.74 9.12 -22.80
N LEU A 312 -3.21 8.76 -23.96
CA LEU A 312 -1.87 8.19 -24.11
C LEU A 312 -0.87 9.35 -24.07
N LEU A 313 0.01 9.36 -23.09
CA LEU A 313 1.01 10.42 -22.93
C LEU A 313 2.39 9.94 -23.38
N PRO A 314 2.99 10.56 -24.41
CA PRO A 314 4.36 10.27 -24.79
C PRO A 314 5.34 10.87 -23.77
N ILE A 315 6.39 10.11 -23.47
CA ILE A 315 7.51 10.53 -22.64
C ILE A 315 8.69 10.76 -23.57
N GLU A 316 9.31 11.93 -23.47
CA GLU A 316 10.47 12.30 -24.28
C GLU A 316 11.69 12.56 -23.39
N ALA A 317 12.88 12.30 -23.95
CA ALA A 317 14.15 12.75 -23.40
C ALA A 317 14.94 13.52 -24.46
N ASN A 318 15.74 14.48 -24.03
CA ASN A 318 16.55 15.32 -24.90
C ASN A 318 18.00 14.82 -24.93
N PHE A 319 18.41 14.22 -26.04
CA PHE A 319 19.77 13.68 -26.22
C PHE A 319 20.71 14.77 -26.69
N VAL A 320 21.79 15.01 -25.94
CA VAL A 320 22.76 16.09 -26.18
C VAL A 320 24.20 15.58 -26.10
N ARG A 321 25.11 16.09 -26.95
CA ARG A 321 26.54 15.76 -26.86
C ARG A 321 27.24 16.40 -25.66
N SER A 322 26.93 17.66 -25.38
CA SER A 322 27.49 18.40 -24.25
C SER A 322 26.51 18.35 -23.09
N TYR A 323 26.47 17.20 -22.42
CA TYR A 323 25.55 16.96 -21.30
C TYR A 323 25.85 17.89 -20.12
N GLN A 324 24.80 18.56 -19.65
CA GLN A 324 24.78 19.30 -18.39
C GLN A 324 23.63 18.77 -17.53
N PRO A 325 23.89 18.32 -16.29
CA PRO A 325 22.84 17.84 -15.41
C PRO A 325 21.80 18.94 -15.13
N ALA A 326 20.53 18.58 -15.27
CA ALA A 326 19.39 19.43 -14.94
C ALA A 326 18.42 18.62 -14.04
N PRO A 327 18.80 18.35 -12.78
CA PRO A 327 18.04 17.47 -11.91
C PRO A 327 16.66 18.05 -11.55
N ASN A 328 15.63 17.22 -11.65
CA ASN A 328 14.28 17.53 -11.20
C ASN A 328 14.15 17.24 -9.69
N GLN A 329 13.88 18.27 -8.89
CA GLN A 329 13.82 18.17 -7.43
C GLN A 329 12.66 17.31 -6.92
N ASP A 330 11.51 17.33 -7.59
CA ASP A 330 10.34 16.54 -7.18
C ASP A 330 10.59 15.04 -7.40
N VAL A 331 11.22 14.70 -8.53
CA VAL A 331 11.66 13.33 -8.80
C VAL A 331 12.80 12.93 -7.85
N GLN A 332 13.66 13.86 -7.45
CA GLN A 332 14.72 13.58 -6.49
C GLN A 332 14.15 13.17 -5.11
N GLN A 333 13.08 13.81 -4.63
CA GLN A 333 12.41 13.40 -3.39
C GLN A 333 11.84 11.98 -3.50
N SER A 334 11.24 11.65 -4.64
CA SER A 334 10.76 10.29 -4.95
C SER A 334 11.88 9.24 -4.95
N ILE A 335 13.05 9.59 -5.48
CA ILE A 335 14.25 8.73 -5.45
C ILE A 335 14.73 8.52 -4.02
N LEU A 336 14.75 9.56 -3.19
CA LEU A 336 15.17 9.46 -1.79
C LEU A 336 14.20 8.59 -0.97
N ALA A 337 12.88 8.70 -1.20
CA ALA A 337 11.88 7.84 -0.56
C ALA A 337 12.14 6.35 -0.86
N LEU A 338 12.35 6.02 -2.14
CA LEU A 338 12.68 4.65 -2.54
C LEU A 338 14.03 4.18 -1.97
N ALA A 339 15.03 5.07 -1.91
CA ALA A 339 16.34 4.76 -1.33
C ALA A 339 16.23 4.45 0.16
N LYS A 340 15.50 5.26 0.95
CA LYS A 340 15.22 5.02 2.37
C LYS A 340 14.62 3.64 2.58
N TYR A 341 13.57 3.32 1.81
CA TYR A 341 12.91 2.03 1.86
C TYR A 341 13.85 0.86 1.56
N ARG A 342 14.60 0.93 0.45
CA ARG A 342 15.53 -0.16 0.05
C ARG A 342 16.70 -0.33 1.02
N GLN A 343 17.23 0.75 1.59
CA GLN A 343 18.28 0.69 2.61
C GLN A 343 17.79 -0.02 3.86
N THR A 344 16.56 0.26 4.33
CA THR A 344 15.98 -0.48 5.46
C THR A 344 15.77 -1.95 5.16
N GLN A 345 15.30 -2.29 3.95
CA GLN A 345 15.18 -3.69 3.51
C GLN A 345 16.53 -4.42 3.48
N MET A 346 17.60 -3.74 3.03
CA MET A 346 18.95 -4.29 3.08
C MET A 346 19.45 -4.47 4.51
N ALA A 347 19.14 -3.54 5.42
CA ALA A 347 19.48 -3.66 6.83
C ALA A 347 18.83 -4.91 7.45
N GLU A 348 17.56 -5.13 7.16
CA GLU A 348 16.83 -6.29 7.62
C GLU A 348 17.42 -7.61 7.08
N ALA A 349 17.69 -7.69 5.77
CA ALA A 349 18.33 -8.87 5.18
C ALA A 349 19.69 -9.16 5.84
N LYS A 350 20.45 -8.13 6.19
CA LYS A 350 21.73 -8.27 6.93
C LYS A 350 21.53 -8.75 8.35
N LEU A 351 20.52 -8.27 9.08
CA LEU A 351 20.18 -8.78 10.41
C LEU A 351 19.83 -10.28 10.37
N GLN A 352 19.04 -10.70 9.38
CA GLN A 352 18.68 -12.11 9.19
C GLN A 352 19.92 -12.98 8.90
N GLN A 353 20.95 -12.41 8.28
CA GLN A 353 22.24 -13.07 8.03
C GLN A 353 23.22 -12.98 9.21
N GLY A 354 22.84 -12.33 10.31
CA GLY A 354 23.71 -12.09 11.48
C GLY A 354 24.71 -10.93 11.31
N ASP A 355 24.69 -10.21 10.19
CA ASP A 355 25.55 -9.04 9.92
C ASP A 355 25.00 -7.77 10.60
N ARG A 356 25.19 -7.68 11.92
CA ARG A 356 24.72 -6.54 12.73
C ARG A 356 25.40 -5.23 12.35
N ALA A 357 26.70 -5.26 12.06
CA ALA A 357 27.47 -4.07 11.70
C ALA A 357 27.02 -3.50 10.34
N GLY A 358 26.81 -4.35 9.36
CA GLY A 358 26.27 -3.96 8.07
C GLY A 358 24.82 -3.47 8.18
N ALA A 359 24.00 -4.12 9.01
CA ALA A 359 22.63 -3.66 9.25
C ALA A 359 22.59 -2.25 9.86
N ALA A 360 23.42 -1.99 10.89
CA ALA A 360 23.55 -0.67 11.48
C ALA A 360 23.98 0.39 10.46
N THR A 361 24.95 0.06 9.59
CA THR A 361 25.41 0.96 8.53
C THR A 361 24.29 1.32 7.55
N MET A 362 23.48 0.33 7.15
CA MET A 362 22.32 0.56 6.28
C MET A 362 21.25 1.41 6.96
N LEU A 363 20.95 1.18 8.24
CA LEU A 363 20.01 2.01 9.00
C LEU A 363 20.50 3.45 9.19
N GLN A 364 21.80 3.68 9.42
CA GLN A 364 22.36 5.04 9.47
C GLN A 364 22.24 5.76 8.13
N THR A 365 22.46 5.04 7.04
CA THR A 365 22.28 5.57 5.69
C THR A 365 20.81 5.93 5.43
N ALA A 366 19.88 5.07 5.87
CA ALA A 366 18.44 5.33 5.80
C ALA A 366 18.03 6.53 6.65
N ALA A 367 18.57 6.67 7.87
CA ALA A 367 18.33 7.81 8.74
C ALA A 367 18.82 9.12 8.10
N LYS A 368 20.01 9.13 7.51
CA LYS A 368 20.54 10.29 6.76
C LYS A 368 19.66 10.64 5.57
N THR A 369 19.19 9.63 4.82
CA THR A 369 18.26 9.83 3.70
C THR A 369 16.94 10.42 4.18
N ALA A 370 16.38 9.94 5.30
CA ALA A 370 15.19 10.51 5.91
C ALA A 370 15.38 11.99 6.32
N LEU A 371 16.53 12.36 6.89
CA LEU A 371 16.86 13.76 7.19
C LEU A 371 16.92 14.63 5.93
N GLN A 372 17.47 14.12 4.82
CA GLN A 372 17.49 14.85 3.54
C GLN A 372 16.09 15.10 2.98
N MET A 373 15.14 14.21 3.29
CA MET A 373 13.72 14.36 2.94
C MET A 373 12.95 15.24 3.93
N GLY A 374 13.56 15.65 5.05
CA GLY A 374 12.88 16.38 6.13
C GLY A 374 12.07 15.50 7.09
N ASP A 375 12.13 14.17 6.96
CA ASP A 375 11.41 13.20 7.79
C ASP A 375 12.19 12.90 9.09
N LYS A 376 12.10 13.84 10.05
CA LYS A 376 12.80 13.74 11.34
C LYS A 376 12.30 12.59 12.20
N GLY A 377 11.01 12.25 12.10
CA GLY A 377 10.40 11.13 12.81
C GLY A 377 11.03 9.81 12.41
N ALA A 378 11.06 9.53 11.09
CA ALA A 378 11.72 8.32 10.58
C ALA A 378 13.23 8.34 10.86
N ALA A 379 13.90 9.49 10.69
CA ALA A 379 15.33 9.61 10.98
C ALA A 379 15.66 9.23 12.42
N THR A 380 14.87 9.69 13.39
CA THR A 380 15.03 9.35 14.82
C THR A 380 14.91 7.85 15.04
N VAL A 381 13.82 7.24 14.55
CA VAL A 381 13.59 5.79 14.72
C VAL A 381 14.73 4.97 14.12
N LEU A 382 15.12 5.28 12.87
CA LEU A 382 16.18 4.56 12.16
C LEU A 382 17.54 4.73 12.83
N GLN A 383 17.86 5.94 13.30
CA GLN A 383 19.11 6.23 14.01
C GLN A 383 19.16 5.55 15.38
N THR A 384 18.06 5.52 16.13
CA THR A 384 17.98 4.81 17.42
C THR A 384 18.22 3.32 17.22
N SER A 385 17.55 2.70 16.23
CA SER A 385 17.78 1.29 15.88
C SER A 385 19.23 1.02 15.50
N ALA A 386 19.85 1.89 14.69
CA ALA A 386 21.25 1.76 14.33
C ALA A 386 22.20 1.84 15.54
N THR A 387 22.00 2.80 16.44
CA THR A 387 22.82 2.98 17.64
C THR A 387 22.74 1.77 18.57
N ARG A 388 21.56 1.15 18.72
CA ARG A 388 21.40 -0.10 19.50
C ARG A 388 22.20 -1.25 18.90
N LEU A 389 22.13 -1.44 17.59
CA LEU A 389 22.94 -2.48 16.93
C LEU A 389 24.45 -2.25 17.08
N GLN A 390 24.89 -0.98 17.04
CA GLN A 390 26.30 -0.62 17.23
C GLN A 390 26.79 -0.84 18.67
N SER A 391 25.93 -0.68 19.67
CA SER A 391 26.25 -0.98 21.07
C SER A 391 26.21 -2.48 21.41
N GLY A 392 25.96 -3.33 20.41
CA GLY A 392 25.88 -4.79 20.57
C GLY A 392 24.51 -5.30 21.04
N GLN A 393 23.53 -4.40 21.20
CA GLN A 393 22.16 -4.77 21.57
C GLN A 393 21.40 -5.36 20.38
N GLU A 394 20.38 -6.16 20.68
CA GLU A 394 19.43 -6.66 19.70
C GLU A 394 18.24 -5.71 19.58
N LEU A 395 17.64 -5.66 18.39
CA LEU A 395 16.37 -4.96 18.18
C LEU A 395 15.22 -5.83 18.65
N SER A 396 14.32 -5.26 19.46
CA SER A 396 13.07 -5.94 19.81
C SER A 396 12.17 -6.09 18.58
N GLU A 397 11.13 -6.93 18.66
CA GLU A 397 10.13 -7.03 17.59
C GLU A 397 9.41 -5.69 17.35
N ALA A 398 9.15 -4.93 18.41
CA ALA A 398 8.63 -3.56 18.29
C ALA A 398 9.58 -2.64 17.48
N ASP A 399 10.89 -2.69 17.75
CA ASP A 399 11.88 -1.87 17.05
C ASP A 399 11.95 -2.24 15.56
N LYS A 400 11.91 -3.54 15.25
CA LYS A 400 11.90 -4.05 13.87
C LYS A 400 10.65 -3.58 13.13
N LYS A 401 9.47 -3.71 13.76
CA LYS A 401 8.18 -3.24 13.21
C LYS A 401 8.22 -1.75 12.91
N LYS A 402 8.62 -0.93 13.88
CA LYS A 402 8.75 0.52 13.72
C LYS A 402 9.70 0.88 12.58
N THR A 403 10.89 0.27 12.56
CA THR A 403 11.90 0.47 11.53
C THR A 403 11.34 0.21 10.12
N ARG A 404 10.56 -0.85 9.94
CA ARG A 404 9.94 -1.16 8.65
C ARG A 404 8.83 -0.18 8.28
N ILE A 405 7.98 0.21 9.23
CA ILE A 405 6.86 1.15 8.99
C ILE A 405 7.37 2.53 8.57
N VAL A 406 8.35 3.08 9.29
CA VAL A 406 8.93 4.40 8.96
C VAL A 406 9.74 4.39 7.67
N SER A 407 10.08 3.21 7.14
CA SER A 407 10.73 3.09 5.84
C SER A 407 9.75 3.27 4.68
N LYS A 408 8.47 2.90 4.87
CA LYS A 408 7.42 2.97 3.84
C LYS A 408 6.71 4.32 3.81
N THR A 409 6.57 4.97 4.96
CA THR A 409 5.79 6.20 5.12
C THR A 409 6.70 7.40 5.29
N ILE A 410 6.20 8.58 4.98
CA ILE A 410 6.79 9.84 5.46
C ILE A 410 6.00 10.23 6.69
N LEU A 411 6.64 10.24 7.86
CA LEU A 411 5.99 10.74 9.07
C LEU A 411 5.98 12.26 9.00
N GLN A 412 4.80 12.86 8.89
CA GLN A 412 4.63 14.30 9.11
C GLN A 412 4.49 14.53 10.62
N GLU A 413 5.29 15.46 11.17
CA GLU A 413 5.27 15.86 12.59
C GLU A 413 3.94 16.51 13.00
#